data_AF-A0A327VRS9-F1
#
_entry.id   AF-A0A327VRS9-F1
#
_cell.length_a   1.000
_cell.length_b   1.000
_cell.length_c   1.000
_cell.angle_alpha   90.00
_cell.angle_beta   90.00
_cell.angle_gamma   90.00
#
_symmetry.space_group_name_H-M   'P 1'
#
loop_
_entity.id
_entity.type
_entity.pdbx_description
1 polymer ?
#
loop_
_entity_poly.entity_id
_entity_poly.type
_entity_poly.pdbx_seq_one_letter_code
_entity_poly.pdbx_strand_id
1 'polypeptide(L)'
;MRYLSLVFILSLLTTYSKGQSVASGYYLTQANDTVSAQIKIRKGVSGQAINDFSDEIEIVDSLKGFIKYHPEEINGFGFLYKGQHYRFISKPIKNGNKKFLSPIFTGPKSSLYVYGTQTIGGTYSSKQVFYTLEKPGNNYLFLKNILNNKFRNEVKEFYKDTPAVMQIIDTKLKYWLDLDKDLMEILRKANME
;
A
#
# COMPACT_ATOMS: atom_id res chain seq x y z
N MET A 1 33.89 -16.84 44.42
CA MET A 1 33.71 -17.81 43.31
C MET A 1 32.23 -18.06 42.96
N ARG A 2 31.33 -18.34 43.92
CA ARG A 2 29.92 -18.73 43.66
C ARG A 2 29.00 -17.66 43.02
N TYR A 3 29.33 -16.37 43.14
CA TYR A 3 28.52 -15.27 42.59
C TYR A 3 28.94 -14.81 41.18
N LEU A 4 30.15 -15.17 40.73
CA LEU A 4 30.65 -14.82 39.39
C LEU A 4 29.92 -15.60 38.29
N SER A 5 29.49 -16.83 38.59
CA SER A 5 28.72 -17.67 37.67
C SER A 5 27.31 -17.11 37.40
N LEU A 6 26.69 -16.45 38.37
CA LEU A 6 25.33 -15.91 38.25
C LEU A 6 25.30 -14.65 37.37
N VAL A 7 26.31 -13.79 37.49
CA VAL A 7 26.46 -12.58 36.65
C VAL A 7 26.67 -12.95 35.18
N PHE A 8 27.43 -14.02 34.91
CA PHE A 8 27.70 -14.48 33.55
C PHE A 8 26.44 -15.04 32.84
N ILE A 9 25.59 -15.75 33.59
CA ILE A 9 24.31 -16.28 33.06
C ILE A 9 23.31 -15.13 32.83
N LEU A 10 23.30 -14.09 33.67
CA LEU A 10 22.41 -12.94 33.50
C LEU A 10 22.82 -12.05 32.31
N SER A 11 24.13 -11.97 31.98
CA SER A 11 24.62 -11.25 30.80
C SER A 11 24.31 -11.93 29.47
N LEU A 12 24.08 -13.25 29.45
CA LEU A 12 23.68 -13.99 28.25
C LEU A 12 22.20 -13.78 27.88
N LEU A 13 21.39 -13.25 28.82
CA LEU A 13 19.97 -12.98 28.59
C LEU A 13 19.70 -11.57 28.04
N THR A 14 20.71 -10.70 27.90
CA THR A 14 20.53 -9.35 27.36
C THR A 14 20.88 -9.21 25.87
N THR A 15 21.39 -10.26 25.22
CA THR A 15 21.56 -10.29 23.76
C THR A 15 20.29 -10.78 23.06
N TYR A 16 19.11 -10.31 23.47
CA TYR A 16 17.97 -10.30 22.56
C TYR A 16 18.24 -9.21 21.53
N SER A 17 18.94 -9.57 20.46
CA SER A 17 19.02 -8.74 19.26
C SER A 17 17.57 -8.39 18.87
N LYS A 18 17.22 -7.11 18.97
CA LYS A 18 16.00 -6.57 18.36
C LYS A 18 16.19 -6.64 16.86
N GLY A 19 15.97 -7.83 16.28
CA GLY A 19 16.24 -8.12 14.89
C GLY A 19 15.37 -7.28 13.97
N GLN A 20 15.92 -6.15 13.49
CA GLN A 20 15.41 -5.47 12.33
C GLN A 20 15.41 -6.50 11.18
N SER A 21 14.23 -6.78 10.62
CA SER A 21 14.13 -7.67 9.47
C SER A 21 14.37 -6.89 8.20
N VAL A 22 15.14 -7.48 7.28
CA VAL A 22 15.23 -7.04 5.90
C VAL A 22 14.55 -8.07 5.00
N ALA A 23 13.99 -7.61 3.89
CA ALA A 23 13.36 -8.45 2.88
C ALA A 23 13.99 -8.15 1.52
N SER A 24 14.35 -9.19 0.76
CA SER A 24 14.80 -9.01 -0.61
C SER A 24 13.67 -8.45 -1.48
N GLY A 25 13.98 -7.44 -2.27
CA GLY A 25 13.00 -6.74 -3.11
C GLY A 25 13.67 -5.90 -4.18
N TYR A 26 12.94 -4.90 -4.65
CA TYR A 26 13.37 -3.97 -5.68
C TYR A 26 12.65 -2.63 -5.50
N TYR A 27 13.19 -1.58 -6.11
CA TYR A 27 12.48 -0.34 -6.36
C TYR A 27 12.58 0.05 -7.84
N LEU A 28 11.66 0.93 -8.27
CA LEU A 28 11.59 1.46 -9.61
C LEU A 28 12.05 2.92 -9.60
N THR A 29 13.08 3.26 -10.36
CA THR A 29 13.53 4.65 -10.51
C THR A 29 12.46 5.50 -11.19
N GLN A 30 12.62 6.83 -11.21
CA GLN A 30 11.74 7.72 -11.97
C GLN A 30 11.75 7.40 -13.48
N ALA A 31 12.85 6.85 -14.00
CA ALA A 31 12.98 6.37 -15.37
C ALA A 31 12.37 4.97 -15.59
N ASN A 32 11.78 4.36 -14.55
CA ASN A 32 11.24 2.99 -14.52
C ASN A 32 12.29 1.87 -14.64
N ASP A 33 13.55 2.15 -14.33
CA ASP A 33 14.55 1.10 -14.17
C ASP A 33 14.29 0.33 -12.88
N THR A 34 14.43 -0.99 -12.94
CA THR A 34 14.29 -1.86 -11.76
C THR A 34 15.63 -2.05 -11.08
N VAL A 35 15.74 -1.68 -9.81
CA VAL A 35 16.97 -1.82 -9.01
C VAL A 35 16.71 -2.76 -7.85
N SER A 36 17.48 -3.84 -7.77
CA SER A 36 17.44 -4.80 -6.66
C SER A 36 17.89 -4.13 -5.36
N ALA A 37 17.15 -4.38 -4.26
CA ALA A 37 17.42 -3.79 -2.97
C ALA A 37 16.98 -4.70 -1.81
N GLN A 38 17.48 -4.44 -0.61
CA GLN A 38 16.92 -5.02 0.61
C GLN A 38 16.03 -3.98 1.29
N ILE A 39 14.76 -4.31 1.48
CA ILE A 39 13.76 -3.43 2.09
C ILE A 39 13.72 -3.67 3.59
N LYS A 40 13.78 -2.59 4.37
CA LYS A 40 13.70 -2.67 5.84
C LYS A 40 12.26 -2.85 6.31
N ILE A 41 12.04 -3.94 7.04
CA ILE A 41 10.76 -4.30 7.66
C ILE A 41 10.84 -4.01 9.16
N ARG A 42 10.17 -2.93 9.58
CA ARG A 42 9.97 -2.54 10.98
C ARG A 42 8.96 -3.51 11.62
N LYS A 43 9.36 -4.12 12.73
CA LYS A 43 8.53 -5.04 13.53
C LYS A 43 8.06 -4.34 14.80
N GLY A 44 6.78 -4.49 15.14
CA GLY A 44 6.23 -4.13 16.44
C GLY A 44 6.64 -5.12 17.53
N VAL A 45 6.24 -4.83 18.77
CA VAL A 45 6.57 -5.62 19.98
C VAL A 45 6.12 -7.09 19.87
N SER A 46 5.07 -7.37 19.08
CA SER A 46 4.55 -8.72 18.79
C SER A 46 5.08 -9.35 17.49
N GLY A 47 6.10 -8.75 16.84
CA GLY A 47 6.69 -9.28 15.60
C GLY A 47 5.85 -9.06 14.33
N GLN A 48 4.74 -8.34 14.44
CA GLN A 48 3.94 -7.89 13.30
C GLN A 48 4.66 -6.76 12.55
N ALA A 49 4.53 -6.68 11.23
CA ALA A 49 5.07 -5.57 10.46
C ALA A 49 4.25 -4.30 10.78
N ILE A 50 4.93 -3.21 11.13
CA ILE A 50 4.31 -1.93 11.50
C ILE A 50 4.70 -0.79 10.55
N ASN A 51 5.38 -1.08 9.44
CA ASN A 51 5.68 -0.06 8.45
C ASN A 51 4.38 0.50 7.87
N ASP A 52 4.23 1.82 7.93
CA ASP A 52 3.37 2.51 6.97
C ASP A 52 4.17 2.70 5.68
N PHE A 53 4.02 1.74 4.78
CA PHE A 53 4.67 1.76 3.48
C PHE A 53 4.09 2.81 2.54
N SER A 54 3.02 3.52 2.92
CA SER A 54 2.36 4.49 2.07
C SER A 54 3.14 5.80 1.92
N ASP A 55 3.97 6.15 2.93
CA ASP A 55 4.67 7.43 3.02
C ASP A 55 6.16 7.36 2.69
N GLU A 56 6.79 6.23 3.00
CA GLU A 56 8.23 6.05 2.78
C GLU A 56 8.60 4.58 2.72
N ILE A 57 9.75 4.32 2.11
CA ILE A 57 10.48 3.07 2.26
C ILE A 57 11.90 3.34 2.73
N GLU A 58 12.47 2.37 3.46
CA GLU A 58 13.89 2.35 3.76
C GLU A 58 14.52 1.14 3.08
N ILE A 59 15.57 1.39 2.30
CA ILE A 59 16.38 0.37 1.65
C ILE A 59 17.76 0.28 2.31
N VAL A 60 18.37 -0.90 2.28
CA VAL A 60 19.76 -1.12 2.70
C VAL A 60 20.68 -0.93 1.50
N ASP A 61 21.57 0.04 1.61
CA ASP A 61 22.66 0.33 0.71
C ASP A 61 23.98 -0.07 1.38
N SER A 62 24.82 -0.82 0.67
CA SER A 62 26.07 -1.36 1.21
C SER A 62 27.11 -0.29 1.52
N LEU A 63 27.00 0.91 0.93
CA LEU A 63 27.95 2.01 1.07
C LEU A 63 27.41 3.11 2.00
N LYS A 64 26.10 3.38 1.92
CA LYS A 64 25.43 4.51 2.59
C LYS A 64 24.60 4.09 3.80
N GLY A 65 24.50 2.79 4.10
CA GLY A 65 23.65 2.29 5.17
C GLY A 65 22.19 2.33 4.77
N PHE A 66 21.32 2.97 5.55
CA PHE A 66 19.89 3.03 5.22
C PHE A 66 19.58 4.28 4.38
N ILE A 67 19.03 4.08 3.18
CA ILE A 67 18.51 5.16 2.35
C ILE A 67 16.99 5.14 2.43
N LYS A 68 16.39 6.31 2.61
CA LYS A 68 14.95 6.47 2.61
C LYS A 68 14.50 7.04 1.28
N TYR A 69 13.40 6.51 0.74
CA TYR A 69 12.73 7.07 -0.44
C TYR A 69 11.28 7.40 -0.15
N HIS A 70 10.85 8.54 -0.67
CA HIS A 70 9.48 9.01 -0.70
C HIS A 70 8.82 8.75 -2.08
N PRO A 71 7.48 8.76 -2.15
CA PRO A 71 6.72 8.58 -3.39
C PRO A 71 7.10 9.54 -4.52
N GLU A 72 7.64 10.71 -4.21
CA GLU A 72 8.10 11.69 -5.22
C GLU A 72 9.41 11.26 -5.89
N GLU A 73 10.21 10.43 -5.22
CA GLU A 73 11.58 10.10 -5.61
C GLU A 73 11.70 8.79 -6.42
N ILE A 74 10.73 7.89 -6.28
CA ILE A 74 10.70 6.59 -6.98
C ILE A 74 9.29 6.25 -7.45
N ASN A 75 9.17 5.46 -8.53
CA ASN A 75 7.88 5.12 -9.13
C ASN A 75 7.16 3.97 -8.41
N GLY A 76 7.87 3.21 -7.57
CA GLY A 76 7.29 2.11 -6.82
C GLY A 76 8.36 1.15 -6.30
N PHE A 77 7.92 0.12 -5.59
CA PHE A 77 8.80 -0.91 -5.05
C PHE A 77 8.02 -2.20 -4.78
N GLY A 78 8.74 -3.29 -4.57
CA GLY A 78 8.15 -4.56 -4.17
C GLY A 78 9.14 -5.44 -3.44
N PHE A 79 8.63 -6.37 -2.64
CA PHE A 79 9.46 -7.29 -1.85
C PHE A 79 8.70 -8.57 -1.52
N LEU A 80 9.45 -9.63 -1.20
CA LEU A 80 8.90 -10.89 -0.70
C LEU A 80 9.13 -10.96 0.81
N TYR A 81 8.05 -11.09 1.58
CA TYR A 81 8.15 -11.24 3.03
C TYR A 81 7.17 -12.29 3.53
N LYS A 82 7.69 -13.29 4.25
CA LYS A 82 6.91 -14.44 4.78
C LYS A 82 6.05 -15.13 3.72
N GLY A 83 6.59 -15.31 2.50
CA GLY A 83 5.88 -15.95 1.38
C GLY A 83 4.84 -15.08 0.70
N GLN A 84 4.66 -13.82 1.12
CA GLN A 84 3.74 -12.87 0.48
C GLN A 84 4.51 -11.85 -0.35
N HIS A 85 4.04 -11.64 -1.59
CA HIS A 85 4.53 -10.58 -2.45
C HIS A 85 3.82 -9.27 -2.13
N TYR A 86 4.61 -8.27 -1.76
CA TYR A 86 4.14 -6.91 -1.58
C TYR A 86 4.60 -6.07 -2.76
N ARG A 87 3.70 -5.26 -3.30
CA ARG A 87 3.96 -4.34 -4.40
C ARG A 87 3.28 -3.03 -4.10
N PHE A 88 3.99 -1.94 -4.34
CA PHE A 88 3.48 -0.59 -4.16
C PHE A 88 3.93 0.28 -5.33
N ILE A 89 3.08 1.22 -5.71
CA ILE A 89 3.30 2.13 -6.84
C ILE A 89 3.04 3.55 -6.37
N SER A 90 3.93 4.47 -6.72
CA SER A 90 3.74 5.89 -6.44
C SER A 90 2.60 6.44 -7.29
N LYS A 91 1.55 6.94 -6.63
CA LYS A 91 0.37 7.52 -7.28
C LYS A 91 -0.10 8.76 -6.52
N PRO A 92 -0.71 9.73 -7.22
CA PRO A 92 -1.31 10.88 -6.55
C PRO A 92 -2.47 10.43 -5.64
N ILE A 93 -2.76 11.22 -4.62
CA ILE A 93 -3.96 11.13 -3.80
C ILE A 93 -4.76 12.44 -3.90
N LYS A 94 -5.92 12.50 -3.24
CA LYS A 94 -6.89 13.60 -3.38
C LYS A 94 -6.33 15.02 -3.21
N ASN A 95 -5.31 15.21 -2.37
CA ASN A 95 -4.71 16.54 -2.12
C ASN A 95 -3.56 16.89 -3.08
N GLY A 96 -3.28 16.06 -4.08
CA GLY A 96 -2.18 16.26 -5.04
C GLY A 96 -0.84 15.67 -4.61
N ASN A 97 -0.66 15.32 -3.33
CA ASN A 97 0.54 14.63 -2.86
C ASN A 97 0.59 13.21 -3.43
N LYS A 98 1.76 12.57 -3.40
CA LYS A 98 1.90 11.16 -3.78
C LYS A 98 1.98 10.27 -2.55
N LYS A 99 1.48 9.04 -2.69
CA LYS A 99 1.67 7.94 -1.74
C LYS A 99 2.03 6.68 -2.52
N PHE A 100 2.69 5.77 -1.84
CA PHE A 100 2.88 4.41 -2.32
C PHE A 100 1.60 3.59 -2.10
N LEU A 101 0.90 3.31 -3.19
CA LEU A 101 -0.39 2.62 -3.17
C LEU A 101 -0.21 1.15 -3.57
N SER A 102 -0.94 0.26 -2.91
CA SER A 102 -1.00 -1.15 -3.31
C SER A 102 -1.94 -1.31 -4.51
N PRO A 103 -1.50 -1.92 -5.63
CA PRO A 103 -2.36 -2.18 -6.76
C PRO A 103 -3.34 -3.33 -6.44
N ILE A 104 -4.64 -3.05 -6.57
CA ILE A 104 -5.71 -4.07 -6.48
C ILE A 104 -6.03 -4.63 -7.87
N PHE A 105 -6.03 -3.77 -8.88
CA PHE A 105 -6.22 -4.14 -10.27
C PHE A 105 -5.43 -3.19 -11.17
N THR A 106 -4.70 -3.72 -12.14
CA THR A 106 -4.01 -2.94 -13.15
C THR A 106 -4.49 -3.34 -14.53
N GLY A 107 -5.03 -2.40 -15.29
CA GLY A 107 -5.51 -2.62 -16.65
C GLY A 107 -5.20 -1.44 -17.57
N PRO A 108 -5.18 -1.66 -18.90
CA PRO A 108 -4.79 -0.65 -19.87
C PRO A 108 -5.73 0.57 -19.94
N LYS A 109 -7.01 0.40 -19.58
CA LYS A 109 -8.04 1.44 -19.64
C LYS A 109 -8.50 1.92 -18.28
N SER A 110 -8.41 1.08 -17.26
CA SER A 110 -8.70 1.47 -15.89
C SER A 110 -7.91 0.62 -14.89
N SER A 111 -7.38 1.28 -13.87
CA SER A 111 -6.63 0.67 -12.77
C SER A 111 -7.16 1.14 -11.42
N LEU A 112 -6.99 0.31 -10.39
CA LEU A 112 -7.37 0.60 -9.02
C LEU A 112 -6.22 0.33 -8.06
N TYR A 113 -5.97 1.31 -7.21
CA TYR A 113 -4.98 1.26 -6.15
C TYR A 113 -5.62 1.60 -4.81
N VAL A 114 -5.00 1.12 -3.73
CA VAL A 114 -5.49 1.33 -2.37
C VAL A 114 -4.37 1.74 -1.43
N TYR A 115 -4.71 2.59 -0.45
CA TYR A 115 -3.92 2.76 0.76
C TYR A 115 -4.84 2.87 1.98
N GLY A 116 -4.28 2.64 3.16
CA GLY A 116 -4.98 2.84 4.43
C GLY A 116 -4.26 3.86 5.28
N THR A 117 -5.02 4.65 6.05
CA THR A 117 -4.46 5.46 7.14
C THR A 117 -4.98 4.91 8.45
N GLN A 118 -4.07 4.70 9.42
CA GLN A 118 -4.46 4.38 10.78
C GLN A 118 -4.47 5.68 11.59
N THR A 119 -5.64 6.05 12.12
CA THR A 119 -5.75 7.18 13.05
C THR A 119 -5.82 6.60 14.46
N ILE A 120 -4.81 6.88 15.27
CA ILE A 120 -4.75 6.47 16.68
C ILE A 120 -5.15 7.69 17.52
N GLY A 121 -6.29 7.62 18.19
CA GLY A 121 -6.76 8.66 19.11
C GLY A 121 -7.25 8.03 20.42
N GLY A 122 -6.45 8.16 21.49
CA GLY A 122 -6.78 7.57 22.79
C GLY A 122 -7.03 6.05 22.71
N THR A 123 -8.15 5.58 23.28
CA THR A 123 -8.53 4.16 23.36
C THR A 123 -9.04 3.58 22.03
N TYR A 124 -9.18 4.38 20.97
CA TYR A 124 -9.77 3.94 19.69
C TYR A 124 -8.78 4.07 18.53
N SER A 125 -8.61 2.96 17.79
CA SER A 125 -7.90 2.93 16.52
C SER A 125 -8.92 2.80 15.39
N SER A 126 -8.96 3.75 14.46
CA SER A 126 -9.75 3.64 13.23
C SER A 126 -8.83 3.49 12.01
N LYS A 127 -9.16 2.54 11.14
CA LYS A 127 -8.47 2.35 9.86
C LYS A 127 -9.36 2.88 8.75
N GLN A 128 -8.95 3.97 8.11
CA GLN A 128 -9.64 4.48 6.93
C GLN A 128 -8.95 3.96 5.67
N VAL A 129 -9.75 3.44 4.73
CA VAL A 129 -9.26 2.93 3.44
C VAL A 129 -9.63 3.93 2.35
N PHE A 130 -8.70 4.16 1.43
CA PHE A 130 -8.83 5.08 0.32
C PHE A 130 -8.51 4.37 -0.98
N TYR A 131 -9.32 4.64 -2.00
CA TYR A 131 -9.19 4.09 -3.34
C TYR A 131 -8.78 5.20 -4.31
N THR A 132 -7.85 4.86 -5.20
CA THR A 132 -7.45 5.71 -6.34
C THR A 132 -7.73 4.92 -7.61
N LEU A 133 -8.74 5.36 -8.37
CA LEU A 133 -8.99 4.87 -9.72
C LEU A 133 -8.20 5.73 -10.70
N GLU A 134 -7.68 5.11 -11.74
CA GLU A 134 -6.87 5.76 -12.77
C GLU A 134 -7.33 5.30 -14.15
N LYS A 135 -7.58 6.27 -15.03
CA LYS A 135 -7.75 6.10 -16.48
C LYS A 135 -6.52 6.68 -17.21
N PRO A 136 -6.29 6.32 -18.48
CA PRO A 136 -5.27 6.94 -19.32
C PRO A 136 -5.34 8.48 -19.31
N GLY A 137 -4.18 9.13 -19.50
CA GLY A 137 -4.11 10.59 -19.56
C GLY A 137 -4.19 11.30 -18.21
N ASN A 138 -3.72 10.67 -17.13
CA ASN A 138 -3.71 11.24 -15.77
C ASN A 138 -5.10 11.62 -15.24
N ASN A 139 -6.13 10.85 -15.61
CA ASN A 139 -7.48 11.04 -15.09
C ASN A 139 -7.71 10.15 -13.87
N TYR A 140 -7.94 10.77 -12.72
CA TYR A 140 -8.02 10.11 -11.42
C TYR A 140 -9.36 10.33 -10.73
N LEU A 141 -9.84 9.30 -10.05
CA LEU A 141 -10.92 9.41 -9.08
C LEU A 141 -10.44 8.92 -7.71
N PHE A 142 -10.63 9.75 -6.69
CA PHE A 142 -10.23 9.46 -5.31
C PHE A 142 -11.45 9.24 -4.42
N LEU A 143 -11.56 8.04 -3.86
CA LEU A 143 -12.70 7.65 -3.02
C LEU A 143 -12.24 7.26 -1.63
N LYS A 144 -13.11 7.48 -0.65
CA LYS A 144 -13.00 6.87 0.69
C LYS A 144 -13.83 5.59 0.69
N ASN A 145 -13.48 4.62 1.52
CA ASN A 145 -14.30 3.43 1.77
C ASN A 145 -15.54 3.78 2.61
N ILE A 146 -16.43 4.59 2.03
CA ILE A 146 -17.73 4.99 2.59
C ILE A 146 -18.73 4.90 1.44
N LEU A 147 -19.43 3.77 1.38
CA LEU A 147 -20.38 3.49 0.31
C LEU A 147 -21.69 4.25 0.54
N ASN A 148 -21.88 5.35 -0.19
CA ASN A 148 -23.09 6.18 -0.17
C ASN A 148 -23.45 6.66 -1.60
N ASN A 149 -24.54 7.42 -1.74
CA ASN A 149 -24.96 7.94 -3.04
C ASN A 149 -23.88 8.81 -3.70
N LYS A 150 -23.12 9.58 -2.92
CA LYS A 150 -22.00 10.38 -3.45
C LYS A 150 -20.92 9.49 -4.05
N PHE A 151 -20.50 8.43 -3.35
CA PHE A 151 -19.54 7.44 -3.86
C PHE A 151 -20.00 6.87 -5.21
N ARG A 152 -21.25 6.42 -5.29
CA ARG A 152 -21.81 5.86 -6.54
C ARG A 152 -21.83 6.90 -7.66
N ASN A 153 -22.25 8.12 -7.39
CA ASN A 153 -22.31 9.19 -8.38
C ASN A 153 -20.92 9.60 -8.87
N GLU A 154 -19.93 9.66 -7.99
CA GLU A 154 -18.53 9.94 -8.37
C GLU A 154 -17.98 8.82 -9.27
N VAL A 155 -18.27 7.55 -8.99
CA VAL A 155 -17.89 6.42 -9.85
C VAL A 155 -18.61 6.47 -11.20
N LYS A 156 -19.91 6.78 -11.22
CA LYS A 156 -20.68 6.95 -12.46
C LYS A 156 -20.12 8.06 -13.34
N GLU A 157 -19.88 9.23 -12.77
CA GLU A 157 -19.32 10.38 -13.49
C GLU A 157 -17.94 10.03 -14.07
N PHE A 158 -17.11 9.33 -13.30
CA PHE A 158 -15.80 8.88 -13.78
C PHE A 158 -15.90 7.91 -14.97
N TYR A 159 -16.96 7.11 -15.07
CA TYR A 159 -17.22 6.17 -16.17
C TYR A 159 -18.32 6.60 -17.14
N LYS A 160 -18.68 7.89 -17.19
CA LYS A 160 -19.81 8.38 -18.01
C LYS A 160 -19.68 8.08 -19.51
N ASP A 161 -18.46 8.02 -20.01
CA ASP A 161 -18.17 7.74 -21.43
C ASP A 161 -18.21 6.25 -21.77
N THR A 162 -18.55 5.38 -20.82
CA THR A 162 -18.58 3.92 -21.01
C THR A 162 -19.95 3.35 -20.59
N PRO A 163 -20.96 3.39 -21.48
CA PRO A 163 -22.34 3.00 -21.16
C PRO A 163 -22.47 1.60 -20.54
N ALA A 164 -21.70 0.63 -21.04
CA ALA A 164 -21.73 -0.73 -20.52
C ALA A 164 -21.22 -0.84 -19.07
N VAL A 165 -20.30 0.03 -18.65
CA VAL A 165 -19.82 0.10 -17.27
C VAL A 165 -20.86 0.78 -16.37
N MET A 166 -21.54 1.81 -16.87
CA MET A 166 -22.61 2.48 -16.11
C MET A 166 -23.74 1.53 -15.70
N GLN A 167 -24.15 0.62 -16.60
CA GLN A 167 -25.17 -0.40 -16.29
C GLN A 167 -24.76 -1.34 -15.15
N ILE A 168 -23.47 -1.68 -15.05
CA ILE A 168 -22.95 -2.47 -13.93
C ILE A 168 -23.02 -1.64 -12.65
N ILE A 169 -22.61 -0.38 -12.68
CA ILE A 169 -22.64 0.51 -11.51
C ILE A 169 -24.07 0.68 -10.97
N ASP A 170 -25.08 0.72 -11.83
CA ASP A 170 -26.50 0.80 -11.43
C ASP A 170 -26.99 -0.43 -10.64
N THR A 171 -26.45 -1.59 -10.97
CA THR A 171 -26.86 -2.87 -10.36
C THR A 171 -25.99 -3.27 -9.17
N LYS A 172 -24.76 -2.76 -9.09
CA LYS A 172 -23.73 -3.03 -8.09
C LYS A 172 -23.57 -1.89 -7.08
N LEU A 173 -22.53 -1.95 -6.23
CA LEU A 173 -22.20 -0.95 -5.21
C LEU A 173 -23.34 -0.74 -4.21
N LYS A 174 -24.06 -1.82 -3.88
CA LYS A 174 -25.19 -1.79 -2.93
C LYS A 174 -24.75 -2.00 -1.50
N TYR A 175 -23.82 -2.93 -1.29
CA TYR A 175 -23.39 -3.37 0.03
C TYR A 175 -21.89 -3.15 0.22
N TRP A 176 -21.50 -2.63 1.38
CA TRP A 176 -20.09 -2.33 1.67
C TRP A 176 -19.22 -3.59 1.72
N LEU A 177 -19.80 -4.73 2.14
CA LEU A 177 -19.13 -6.04 2.19
C LEU A 177 -18.71 -6.52 0.80
N ASP A 178 -19.44 -6.12 -0.25
CA ASP A 178 -19.20 -6.52 -1.63
C ASP A 178 -18.35 -5.48 -2.39
N LEU A 179 -17.92 -4.39 -1.74
CA LEU A 179 -17.34 -3.24 -2.43
C LEU A 179 -16.11 -3.61 -3.28
N ASP A 180 -15.15 -4.35 -2.71
CA ASP A 180 -13.94 -4.74 -3.44
C ASP A 180 -14.28 -5.62 -4.64
N LYS A 181 -15.23 -6.56 -4.47
CA LYS A 181 -15.70 -7.45 -5.56
C LYS A 181 -16.40 -6.65 -6.66
N ASP A 182 -17.29 -5.74 -6.29
CA ASP A 182 -18.04 -4.91 -7.21
C ASP A 182 -17.12 -3.96 -8.00
N LEU A 183 -16.13 -3.34 -7.32
CA LEU A 183 -15.12 -2.51 -7.98
C LEU A 183 -14.28 -3.33 -8.97
N MET A 184 -13.89 -4.56 -8.62
CA MET A 184 -13.17 -5.45 -9.54
C MET A 184 -13.98 -5.81 -10.78
N GLU A 185 -15.28 -6.03 -10.64
CA GLU A 185 -16.17 -6.32 -11.77
C GLU A 185 -16.31 -5.11 -12.70
N ILE A 186 -16.50 -3.91 -12.13
CA ILE A 186 -16.51 -2.63 -12.86
C ILE A 186 -15.20 -2.45 -13.64
N LEU A 187 -14.05 -2.68 -13.00
CA LEU A 187 -12.73 -2.52 -13.63
C LEU A 187 -12.51 -3.53 -14.76
N ARG A 188 -12.90 -4.80 -14.57
CA ARG A 188 -12.83 -5.80 -15.64
C ARG A 188 -13.63 -5.38 -16.85
N LYS A 189 -14.88 -4.92 -16.66
CA LYS A 189 -15.71 -4.44 -17.75
C LYS A 189 -15.09 -3.22 -18.45
N ALA A 190 -14.63 -2.24 -17.68
CA ALA A 190 -14.02 -1.02 -18.22
C ALA A 190 -12.75 -1.29 -19.05
N ASN A 191 -12.08 -2.41 -18.84
CA ASN A 191 -10.89 -2.79 -19.61
C ASN A 191 -11.20 -3.67 -20.83
N MET A 192 -12.44 -4.12 -21.00
CA MET A 192 -12.88 -4.86 -22.19
C MET A 192 -13.47 -3.95 -23.27
N GLU A 193 -14.14 -2.86 -22.86
CA GLU A 193 -14.71 -1.82 -23.74
C GLU A 193 -13.63 -0.93 -24.32
#